data_AF-A0A3D4IJ49-F1
#
_entry.id   AF-A0A3D4IJ49-F1
#
_cell.length_a   1.000
_cell.length_b   1.000
_cell.length_c   1.000
_cell.angle_alpha   90.00
_cell.angle_beta   90.00
_cell.angle_gamma   90.00
#
_symmetry.space_group_name_H-M   'P 1'
#
loop_
_entity.id
_entity.type
_entity.pdbx_description
1 polymer ?
#
loop_
_entity_poly.entity_id
_entity_poly.type
_entity_poly.pdbx_seq_one_letter_code
_entity_poly.pdbx_strand_id
1 'polypeptide(L)' 'EAIVAPEEIIKYLGSEGFEGKACEMGYNATLMNHLWHALACENTQLLYTTLSGLPNLPETATWLNYIRCHDDIGW' A
#
# COMPACT_ATOMS: atom_id res chain seq x y z
N GLU A 1 2.04 8.67 -8.65
CA GLU A 1 2.36 7.33 -8.13
C GLU A 1 3.48 7.49 -7.10
N ALA A 2 3.39 6.81 -5.96
CA ALA A 2 4.43 6.80 -4.94
C ALA A 2 4.57 5.38 -4.37
N ILE A 3 5.78 4.82 -4.43
CA ILE A 3 6.13 3.52 -3.85
C ILE A 3 6.96 3.79 -2.59
N VAL A 4 6.27 3.90 -1.46
CA VAL A 4 6.84 4.25 -0.16
C VAL A 4 6.18 3.42 0.95
N ALA A 5 6.68 3.53 2.18
CA ALA A 5 6.07 2.90 3.34
C ALA A 5 4.58 3.29 3.48
N PRO A 6 3.69 2.38 3.93
CA PRO A 6 2.26 2.65 4.04
C PRO A 6 1.91 3.94 4.79
N GLU A 7 2.66 4.25 5.85
CA GLU A 7 2.47 5.44 6.69
C GLU A 7 2.72 6.74 5.91
N GLU A 8 3.65 6.70 4.95
CA GLU A 8 3.98 7.85 4.10
C GLU A 8 2.93 8.04 3.00
N ILE A 9 2.20 6.99 2.59
CA ILE A 9 1.14 7.10 1.58
C ILE A 9 -0.02 7.96 2.07
N ILE A 10 -0.35 7.92 3.37
CA ILE A 10 -1.47 8.69 3.95
C ILE A 10 -1.33 10.19 3.68
N LYS A 11 -0.09 10.72 3.65
CA LYS A 11 0.20 12.13 3.37
C LYS A 11 -0.26 12.56 1.97
N TYR A 12 -0.30 11.63 1.03
CA TYR A 12 -0.76 11.87 -0.35
C TYR A 12 -2.28 11.72 -0.51
N LEU A 13 -2.97 11.16 0.49
CA LEU A 13 -4.41 10.87 0.47
C LEU A 13 -5.26 11.92 1.19
N GLY A 14 -4.65 13.03 1.63
CA GLY A 14 -5.39 14.22 2.06
C GLY A 14 -5.47 14.42 3.56
N SER A 15 -4.36 14.23 4.27
CA SER A 15 -4.21 14.67 5.66
C SER A 15 -3.80 16.14 5.76
N GLU A 16 -4.02 16.77 6.93
CA GLU A 16 -3.43 18.06 7.32
C GLU A 16 -3.79 19.29 6.45
N GLY A 17 -5.06 19.44 6.05
CA GLY A 17 -5.54 20.68 5.42
C GLY A 17 -5.33 20.77 3.89
N PHE A 18 -5.01 19.65 3.24
CA PHE A 18 -4.94 19.51 1.77
C PHE A 18 -6.23 18.96 1.14
N GLU A 19 -7.37 19.10 1.81
CA GLU A 19 -8.69 18.74 1.31
C GLU A 19 -8.91 19.30 -0.11
N GLY A 20 -8.98 18.42 -1.11
CA GLY A 20 -9.17 18.78 -2.53
C GLY A 20 -7.92 18.80 -3.43
N LYS A 21 -6.72 18.52 -2.91
CA LYS A 21 -5.48 18.32 -3.73
C LYS A 21 -4.87 16.92 -3.59
N ALA A 22 -5.57 16.03 -2.91
CA ALA A 22 -5.10 14.70 -2.58
C ALA A 22 -5.50 13.65 -3.63
N CYS A 23 -4.75 12.55 -3.68
CA CYS A 23 -5.15 11.38 -4.45
C CYS A 23 -6.27 10.63 -3.72
N GLU A 24 -7.19 10.05 -4.49
CA GLU A 24 -8.27 9.18 -3.98
C GLU A 24 -7.81 7.71 -3.86
N MET A 25 -6.65 7.39 -4.43
CA MET A 25 -6.10 6.03 -4.48
C MET A 25 -4.61 6.03 -4.12
N GLY A 26 -4.22 5.13 -3.23
CA GLY A 26 -2.83 4.85 -2.86
C GLY A 26 -2.42 3.45 -3.32
N TYR A 27 -1.23 3.29 -3.88
CA TYR A 27 -0.72 1.97 -4.26
C TYR A 27 -0.38 1.15 -3.01
N ASN A 28 -0.99 -0.03 -2.85
CA ASN A 28 -0.62 -0.95 -1.79
C ASN A 28 0.58 -1.82 -2.22
N ALA A 29 1.75 -1.18 -2.36
CA ALA A 29 2.98 -1.87 -2.75
C ALA A 29 3.39 -2.95 -1.72
N THR A 30 3.03 -2.75 -0.46
CA THR A 30 3.29 -3.70 0.63
C THR A 30 2.55 -5.03 0.41
N LEU A 31 1.26 -4.97 0.09
CA LEU A 31 0.48 -6.17 -0.29
C LEU A 31 1.13 -6.88 -1.48
N MET A 32 1.45 -6.15 -2.55
CA MET A 32 2.04 -6.73 -3.76
C MET A 32 3.35 -7.46 -3.44
N ASN A 33 4.28 -6.81 -2.74
CA ASN A 33 5.57 -7.38 -2.37
C ASN A 33 5.39 -8.63 -1.47
N HIS A 34 4.55 -8.54 -0.45
CA HIS A 34 4.36 -9.62 0.52
C HIS A 34 3.60 -10.83 -0.06
N LEU A 35 2.78 -10.66 -1.11
CA LEU A 35 2.18 -11.77 -1.84
C LEU A 35 3.27 -12.63 -2.50
N TRP A 36 4.27 -12.01 -3.14
CA TRP A 36 5.36 -12.74 -3.77
C TRP A 36 6.30 -13.38 -2.75
N HIS A 37 6.60 -12.71 -1.64
CA HIS A 37 7.33 -13.30 -0.52
C HIS A 37 6.61 -14.54 0.03
N ALA A 38 5.31 -14.43 0.31
CA ALA A 38 4.53 -15.52 0.87
C ALA A 38 4.45 -16.72 -0.08
N LEU A 39 4.37 -16.47 -1.39
CA LEU A 39 4.42 -17.51 -2.41
C LEU A 39 5.79 -18.21 -2.43
N ALA A 40 6.89 -17.46 -2.39
CA ALA A 40 8.24 -18.02 -2.44
C ALA A 40 8.62 -18.80 -1.16
N CYS A 41 8.12 -18.37 0.00
CA CYS A 41 8.41 -18.99 1.29
C CYS A 41 7.34 -20.00 1.74
N GLU A 42 6.25 -20.17 0.99
CA GLU A 42 5.07 -20.94 1.38
C GLU A 42 4.54 -20.57 2.78
N ASN A 43 4.66 -19.29 3.16
CA ASN A 43 4.36 -18.80 4.50
C ASN A 43 3.69 -17.42 4.47
N THR A 44 2.48 -17.35 5.03
CA THR A 44 1.64 -16.14 5.00
C THR A 44 1.73 -15.29 6.28
N GLN A 45 2.54 -15.66 7.27
CA GLN A 45 2.59 -14.95 8.56
C GLN A 45 3.02 -13.50 8.42
N LEU A 46 4.05 -13.23 7.59
CA LEU A 46 4.52 -11.88 7.34
C LEU A 46 3.44 -11.06 6.62
N LEU A 47 2.83 -11.62 5.56
CA LEU A 47 1.72 -11.00 4.84
C LEU A 47 0.56 -10.63 5.80
N TYR A 48 0.14 -11.57 6.64
CA TYR A 48 -0.95 -11.35 7.59
C TYR A 48 -0.64 -10.25 8.60
N THR A 49 0.55 -10.30 9.21
CA THR A 49 0.95 -9.33 10.24
C THR A 49 1.06 -7.93 9.65
N THR A 50 1.68 -7.80 8.47
CA THR A 50 1.86 -6.50 7.81
C THR A 50 0.52 -5.90 7.36
N LEU A 51 -0.39 -6.70 6.77
CA LEU A 51 -1.70 -6.20 6.36
C LEU A 51 -2.58 -5.79 7.55
N SER A 52 -2.43 -6.47 8.68
CA SER A 52 -3.16 -6.14 9.91
C SER A 52 -2.67 -4.82 10.53
N GLY A 53 -1.47 -4.37 10.18
CA GLY A 53 -0.87 -3.13 10.67
C GLY A 53 -0.96 -1.95 9.70
N LEU A 54 -1.69 -2.08 8.57
CA LEU A 54 -1.83 -0.98 7.62
C LEU A 54 -2.53 0.23 8.27
N PRO A 55 -2.11 1.47 7.93
CA PRO A 55 -2.76 2.65 8.44
C PRO A 55 -4.19 2.77 7.88
N ASN A 56 -5.07 3.37 8.69
CA ASN A 56 -6.41 3.71 8.24
C ASN A 56 -6.34 4.77 7.14
N LEU A 57 -7.15 4.57 6.10
CA LEU A 57 -7.32 5.55 5.04
C LEU A 57 -8.34 6.62 5.44
N PRO A 58 -8.22 7.85 4.91
CA PRO A 58 -9.33 8.79 4.89
C PRO A 58 -10.58 8.17 4.23
N GLU A 59 -11.79 8.58 4.64
CA GLU A 59 -13.05 8.03 4.11
C GLU A 59 -13.22 8.20 2.59
N THR A 60 -12.53 9.18 2.01
CA THR A 60 -12.57 9.49 0.58
C THR A 60 -11.51 8.73 -0.24
N ALA A 61 -10.69 7.89 0.39
CA ALA A 61 -9.56 7.23 -0.26
C ALA A 61 -9.64 5.70 -0.18
N THR A 62 -9.01 5.02 -1.13
CA THR A 62 -8.93 3.55 -1.19
C THR A 62 -7.55 3.04 -1.56
N TRP A 63 -7.28 1.78 -1.23
CA TRP A 63 -6.07 1.08 -1.65
C TRP A 63 -6.23 0.53 -3.07
N LEU A 64 -5.26 0.83 -3.93
CA LEU A 64 -5.06 0.11 -5.18
C LEU A 64 -4.21 -1.14 -4.91
N ASN A 65 -4.88 -2.28 -4.85
CA ASN A 65 -4.25 -3.59 -4.69
C ASN A 65 -3.91 -4.18 -6.05
N TYR A 66 -2.69 -4.71 -6.22
CA TYR A 66 -2.19 -5.22 -7.50
C TYR A 66 -1.18 -6.36 -7.30
N ILE A 67 -0.94 -7.14 -8.36
CA ILE A 67 -0.03 -8.31 -8.35
C ILE A 67 1.28 -7.99 -9.08
N ARG A 68 1.21 -7.27 -10.22
CA ARG A 68 2.34 -6.79 -11.01
C ARG A 68 2.00 -5.45 -11.68
N CYS A 69 3.03 -4.71 -12.05
CA CYS A 69 2.95 -3.53 -12.91
C CYS A 69 3.98 -3.66 -14.05
N HIS A 70 4.17 -2.61 -14.83
CA HIS A 70 5.15 -2.58 -15.93
C HIS A 70 6.60 -2.47 -15.42
N ASP A 71 6.78 -2.02 -14.17
CA ASP A 71 8.07 -1.96 -13.49
C ASP A 71 8.45 -3.28 -12.80
N ASP A 72 9.70 -3.36 -12.36
CA ASP A 72 10.21 -4.43 -11.51
C ASP A 72 9.57 -4.42 -10.10
N ILE A 73 9.87 -5.46 -9.30
CA ILE A 73 9.37 -5.57 -7.93
C ILE A 73 10.39 -4.92 -7.00
N GLY A 74 9.98 -3.85 -6.31
CA GLY A 74 10.74 -3.27 -5.20
C GLY A 74 10.60 -4.14 -3.95
N TRP A 75 11.65 -4.91 -3.64
CA TRP A 75 11.71 -5.83 -2.50
C TRP A 75 12.02 -5.12 -1.19
#